data_AF-A0A2T5HXN7-F1
#
_entry.id   AF-A0A2T5HXN7-F1
#
_cell.length_a   1.000
_cell.length_b   1.000
_cell.length_c   1.000
_cell.angle_alpha   90.00
_cell.angle_beta   90.00
_cell.angle_gamma   90.00
#
_symmetry.space_group_name_H-M   'P 1'
#
loop_
_entity.id
_entity.type
_entity.pdbx_description
1 polymer ?
#
loop_
_entity_poly.entity_id
_entity_poly.type
_entity_poly.pdbx_seq_one_letter_code
_entity_poly.pdbx_strand_id
1 'polypeptide(L)'
;MLIFASGFLYWILITTLEKEDEQFLDSRIKFLERLLQAGDREALEREISQENVGFTNSQYSTYSRILNESGITLHETPGMDQETPSAVFPDSRESKGKIKKWHSADNKTYLLSVTRIGSDGFG
;
A
#
# COMPACT_ATOMS: atom_id res chain seq x y z
N MET A 1 -25.99 29.12 9.59
CA MET A 1 -26.37 28.01 8.68
C MET A 1 -25.27 27.67 7.69
N LEU A 2 -24.70 28.61 6.92
CA LEU A 2 -23.63 28.33 5.95
C LEU A 2 -22.36 27.72 6.56
N ILE A 3 -21.95 28.16 7.75
CA ILE A 3 -20.76 27.62 8.44
C ILE A 3 -20.94 26.13 8.78
N PHE A 4 -22.13 25.74 9.26
CA PHE A 4 -22.44 24.34 9.56
C PHE A 4 -22.50 23.48 8.31
N ALA A 5 -23.12 23.99 7.23
CA ALA A 5 -23.16 23.30 5.95
C ALA A 5 -21.74 23.11 5.36
N SER A 6 -20.90 24.15 5.45
CA SER A 6 -19.51 24.08 5.00
C SER A 6 -18.68 23.11 5.84
N GLY A 7 -18.84 23.11 7.17
CA GLY A 7 -18.16 22.17 8.06
C GLY A 7 -18.57 20.72 7.79
N PHE A 8 -19.87 20.47 7.58
CA PHE A 8 -20.38 19.15 7.24
C PHE A 8 -19.88 18.65 5.88
N LEU A 9 -19.86 19.52 4.87
CA LEU A 9 -19.34 19.17 3.55
C LEU A 9 -17.84 18.87 3.57
N TYR A 10 -17.07 19.67 4.32
CA TYR A 10 -15.64 19.43 4.52
C TYR A 10 -15.37 18.10 5.22
N TRP A 11 -16.19 17.77 6.23
CA TRP A 11 -16.13 16.47 6.91
C TRP A 11 -16.38 15.31 5.95
N ILE A 12 -17.47 15.37 5.15
CA ILE A 12 -17.76 14.34 4.14
C ILE A 12 -16.60 14.20 3.17
N LEU A 13 -16.05 15.31 2.69
CA LEU A 13 -14.94 15.31 1.76
C LEU A 13 -13.71 14.59 2.33
N ILE A 14 -13.30 14.92 3.55
CA ILE A 14 -12.19 14.23 4.23
C ILE A 14 -12.48 12.74 4.36
N THR A 15 -13.66 12.37 4.87
CA THR A 15 -13.99 10.96 5.08
C THR A 15 -14.05 10.16 3.78
N THR A 16 -14.40 10.81 2.67
CA THR A 16 -14.45 10.19 1.35
C THR A 16 -13.04 9.97 0.82
N LEU A 17 -12.17 10.97 0.94
CA LEU A 17 -10.76 10.88 0.55
C LEU A 17 -10.02 9.81 1.36
N GLU A 18 -10.20 9.80 2.70
CA GLU A 18 -9.58 8.77 3.54
C GLU A 18 -10.04 7.36 3.15
N LYS A 19 -11.32 7.19 2.82
CA LYS A 19 -11.84 5.90 2.37
C LYS A 19 -11.31 5.50 0.99
N GLU A 20 -11.13 6.45 0.08
CA GLU A 20 -10.58 6.21 -1.26
C GLU A 20 -9.12 5.75 -1.17
N ASP A 21 -8.32 6.40 -0.33
CA ASP A 21 -6.94 6.01 -0.04
C ASP A 21 -6.85 4.56 0.48
N GLU A 22 -7.72 4.19 1.42
CA GLU A 22 -7.76 2.83 1.96
C GLU A 22 -8.16 1.80 0.91
N GLN A 23 -9.16 2.11 0.09
CA GLN A 23 -9.63 1.26 -1.00
C GLN A 23 -8.54 1.07 -2.07
N PHE A 24 -7.75 2.10 -2.37
CA PHE A 24 -6.65 2.01 -3.30
C PHE A 24 -5.58 1.03 -2.80
N LEU A 25 -5.15 1.15 -1.54
CA LEU A 25 -4.13 0.27 -0.96
C LEU A 25 -4.60 -1.19 -0.87
N ASP A 26 -5.85 -1.43 -0.47
CA ASP A 26 -6.42 -2.78 -0.46
C ASP A 26 -6.49 -3.38 -1.87
N SER A 27 -6.92 -2.59 -2.87
CA SER A 27 -6.96 -3.02 -4.27
C SER A 27 -5.58 -3.35 -4.81
N ARG A 28 -4.57 -2.55 -4.43
CA ARG A 28 -3.16 -2.78 -4.79
C ARG A 28 -2.63 -4.08 -4.20
N ILE A 29 -2.88 -4.32 -2.91
CA ILE A 29 -2.48 -5.56 -2.24
C ILE A 29 -3.11 -6.77 -2.91
N LYS A 30 -4.42 -6.73 -3.18
CA LYS A 30 -5.13 -7.82 -3.87
C LYS A 30 -4.65 -8.05 -5.30
N PHE A 31 -4.15 -7.01 -5.96
CA PHE A 31 -3.55 -7.16 -7.28
C PHE A 31 -2.19 -7.87 -7.21
N LEU A 32 -1.30 -7.42 -6.32
CA LEU A 32 0.00 -8.06 -6.11
C LEU A 32 -0.13 -9.50 -5.60
N GLU A 33 -1.09 -9.77 -4.73
CA GLU A 33 -1.41 -11.12 -4.26
C GLU A 33 -1.86 -12.04 -5.41
N ARG A 34 -2.70 -11.54 -6.32
CA ARG A 34 -3.10 -12.30 -7.52
C ARG A 34 -1.93 -12.59 -8.45
N LEU A 35 -1.02 -11.65 -8.66
CA LEU A 35 0.19 -11.86 -9.45
C LEU A 35 1.12 -12.91 -8.81
N LEU A 36 1.29 -12.82 -7.48
CA LEU A 36 2.06 -13.81 -6.71
C LEU A 36 1.45 -15.21 -6.79
N GLN A 37 0.12 -15.33 -6.65
CA GLN A 37 -0.59 -16.61 -6.77
C GLN A 37 -0.57 -17.19 -8.18
N ALA A 38 -0.62 -16.35 -9.21
CA ALA A 38 -0.50 -16.77 -10.61
C ALA A 38 0.91 -17.27 -10.95
N GLY A 39 1.92 -16.99 -10.12
CA GLY A 39 3.30 -17.37 -10.35
C GLY A 39 3.99 -16.54 -11.44
N ASP A 40 3.37 -15.46 -11.91
CA ASP A 40 3.90 -14.59 -12.96
C ASP A 40 4.90 -13.60 -12.38
N ARG A 41 6.13 -14.09 -12.15
CA ARG A 41 7.23 -13.30 -11.57
C ARG A 41 7.65 -12.14 -12.45
N GLU A 42 7.57 -12.27 -13.78
CA GLU A 42 7.94 -11.19 -14.70
C GLU A 42 6.93 -10.04 -14.63
N ALA A 43 5.63 -10.34 -14.61
CA ALA A 43 4.60 -9.32 -14.42
C ALA A 43 4.74 -8.64 -13.06
N LEU A 44 5.04 -9.40 -12.01
CA LEU A 44 5.24 -8.88 -10.66
C LEU A 44 6.46 -7.95 -10.56
N GLU A 45 7.61 -8.38 -11.08
CA GLU A 45 8.84 -7.58 -11.09
C GLU A 45 8.64 -6.29 -11.88
N ARG A 46 8.00 -6.38 -13.05
CA ARG A 46 7.64 -5.22 -13.87
C ARG A 46 6.75 -4.26 -13.11
N GLU A 47 5.71 -4.77 -12.45
CA GLU A 47 4.74 -3.97 -11.70
C GLU A 47 5.36 -3.22 -10.50
N ILE A 48 6.36 -3.81 -9.86
CA ILE A 48 7.08 -3.23 -8.72
C ILE A 48 8.15 -2.25 -9.18
N SER A 49 8.89 -2.58 -10.24
CA SER A 49 10.03 -1.80 -10.72
C SER A 49 9.62 -0.59 -11.54
N GLN A 50 8.51 -0.67 -12.27
CA GLN A 50 8.01 0.40 -13.13
C GLN A 50 6.88 1.22 -12.49
N GLU A 51 6.65 1.06 -11.17
CA GLU A 51 5.66 1.79 -10.38
C GLU A 51 4.28 1.89 -11.05
N ASN A 52 3.40 0.92 -10.80
CA ASN A 52 1.98 1.00 -11.19
C ASN A 52 1.67 0.79 -12.69
N VAL A 53 2.35 -0.13 -13.39
CA VAL A 53 2.02 -0.46 -14.79
C VAL A 53 0.57 -0.92 -14.96
N GLY A 54 0.05 -1.70 -14.02
CA GLY A 54 -1.34 -2.13 -13.96
C GLY A 54 -2.32 -1.03 -13.51
N PHE A 55 -1.80 0.10 -13.04
CA PHE A 55 -2.56 1.25 -12.53
C PHE A 55 -2.11 2.55 -13.21
N THR A 56 -1.76 2.53 -14.50
CA THR A 56 -1.19 3.67 -15.26
C THR A 56 -1.98 4.98 -15.24
N ASN A 57 -3.26 4.97 -14.82
CA ASN A 57 -4.09 6.16 -14.64
C ASN A 57 -4.23 6.61 -13.16
N SER A 58 -3.51 5.96 -12.25
CA SER A 58 -3.45 6.31 -10.84
C SER A 58 -2.63 7.58 -10.66
N GLN A 59 -3.17 8.55 -9.92
CA GLN A 59 -2.42 9.72 -9.47
C GLN A 59 -1.49 9.39 -8.28
N TYR A 60 -1.60 8.18 -7.72
CA TYR A 60 -0.79 7.73 -6.59
C TYR A 60 0.55 7.15 -7.06
N SER A 61 1.65 7.72 -6.57
CA SER A 61 2.96 7.08 -6.56
C SER A 61 2.98 6.03 -5.46
N THR A 62 3.22 4.77 -5.82
CA THR A 62 3.13 3.64 -4.89
C THR A 62 4.47 2.94 -4.81
N TYR A 63 5.01 2.84 -3.60
CA TYR A 63 6.17 1.99 -3.32
C TYR A 63 5.70 0.60 -2.89
N SER A 64 6.30 -0.44 -3.44
CA SER A 64 5.98 -1.83 -3.10
C SER A 64 7.25 -2.63 -2.81
N ARG A 65 7.23 -3.41 -1.73
CA ARG A 65 8.31 -4.33 -1.35
C ARG A 65 7.73 -5.69 -1.05
N ILE A 66 8.33 -6.73 -1.63
CA ILE A 66 8.00 -8.11 -1.36
C ILE A 66 9.15 -8.73 -0.60
N LEU A 67 8.83 -9.31 0.55
CA LEU A 67 9.77 -10.02 1.40
C LEU A 67 9.49 -11.53 1.33
N ASN A 68 10.53 -12.33 1.47
CA ASN A 68 10.37 -13.77 1.70
C ASN A 68 10.00 -14.05 3.18
N GLU A 69 9.77 -15.32 3.51
CA GLU A 69 9.42 -15.73 4.88
C GLU A 69 10.51 -15.42 5.93
N SER A 70 11.75 -15.31 5.49
CA SER A 70 12.90 -14.92 6.33
C SER A 70 13.05 -13.41 6.49
N GLY A 71 12.17 -12.60 5.88
CA GLY A 71 12.23 -11.14 5.91
C GLY A 71 13.23 -10.52 4.92
N ILE A 72 13.78 -11.32 4.01
CA ILE A 72 14.70 -10.85 2.97
C ILE A 72 13.90 -10.30 1.80
N THR A 73 14.26 -9.11 1.33
CA THR A 73 13.65 -8.48 0.15
C THR A 73 13.89 -9.29 -1.12
N LEU A 74 12.80 -9.69 -1.78
CA LEU A 74 12.81 -10.35 -3.08
C LEU A 74 12.67 -9.34 -4.22
N HIS A 75 11.72 -8.40 -4.07
CA HIS A 75 11.46 -7.35 -5.04
C HIS A 75 11.16 -6.05 -4.31
N GLU A 76 11.62 -4.93 -4.86
CA GLU A 76 11.45 -3.61 -4.26
C GLU A 76 11.41 -2.54 -5.34
N THR A 77 10.53 -1.56 -5.16
CA THR A 77 10.56 -0.34 -5.97
C THR A 77 11.85 0.44 -5.71
N PRO A 78 12.59 0.85 -6.76
CA PRO A 78 13.83 1.61 -6.60
C PRO A 78 13.67 2.85 -5.71
N GLY A 79 14.54 3.02 -4.72
CA GLY A 79 14.52 4.16 -3.80
C GLY A 79 13.60 4.02 -2.59
N MET A 80 12.78 2.95 -2.51
CA MET A 80 11.84 2.75 -1.41
C MET A 80 12.51 2.65 -0.03
N ASP A 81 13.68 2.04 0.10
CA ASP A 81 14.37 1.94 1.40
C ASP A 81 14.86 3.28 1.96
N GLN A 82 15.11 4.25 1.08
CA GLN A 82 15.50 5.61 1.49
C GLN A 82 14.29 6.41 1.97
N GLU A 83 13.14 6.24 1.31
CA GLU A 83 11.91 6.98 1.62
C GLU A 83 11.12 6.32 2.76
N THR A 84 11.04 4.98 2.78
CA THR A 84 10.27 4.18 3.74
C THR A 84 11.06 2.95 4.21
N PRO A 85 11.89 3.08 5.27
CA PRO A 85 12.67 1.97 5.81
C PRO A 85 11.79 0.83 6.33
N SER A 86 12.20 -0.44 6.22
CA SER A 86 11.43 -1.61 6.72
C SER A 86 10.92 -1.44 8.16
N ALA A 87 11.69 -0.78 9.02
CA ALA A 87 11.38 -0.61 10.43
C ALA A 87 10.14 0.27 10.72
N VAL A 88 9.67 1.07 9.75
CA VAL A 88 8.51 1.94 9.95
C VAL A 88 7.17 1.23 9.72
N PHE A 89 7.20 0.10 9.02
CA PHE A 89 6.04 -0.72 8.73
C PHE A 89 5.48 -1.38 10.00
N PRO A 90 4.16 -1.52 10.12
CA PRO A 90 3.56 -2.24 11.24
C PRO A 90 3.91 -3.74 11.17
N ASP A 91 3.84 -4.44 12.31
CA ASP A 91 4.13 -5.88 12.32
C ASP A 91 3.05 -6.64 11.55
N SER A 92 3.48 -7.34 10.50
CA SER A 92 2.65 -8.20 9.65
C SER A 92 1.80 -9.23 10.40
N ARG A 93 2.19 -9.61 11.61
CA ARG A 93 1.46 -10.58 12.44
C ARG A 93 0.23 -9.98 13.13
N GLU A 94 0.25 -8.68 13.41
CA GLU A 94 -0.81 -8.00 14.18
C GLU A 94 -1.71 -7.11 13.31
N SER A 95 -1.28 -6.78 12.09
CA SER A 95 -1.85 -5.69 11.31
C SER A 95 -2.29 -6.08 9.90
N LYS A 96 -2.85 -7.29 9.70
CA LYS A 96 -3.34 -7.73 8.38
C LYS A 96 -4.28 -6.67 7.79
N GLY A 97 -3.80 -5.94 6.77
CA GLY A 97 -4.55 -4.89 6.08
C GLY A 97 -4.82 -3.60 6.88
N LYS A 98 -4.19 -3.39 8.04
CA LYS A 98 -4.31 -2.11 8.76
C LYS A 98 -3.38 -1.08 8.16
N ILE A 99 -3.94 0.06 7.78
CA ILE A 99 -3.19 1.19 7.25
C ILE A 99 -2.65 2.02 8.40
N LYS A 100 -1.36 2.33 8.35
CA LYS A 100 -0.67 3.21 9.28
C LYS A 100 -0.21 4.45 8.53
N LYS A 101 -0.69 5.63 8.95
CA LYS A 101 -0.14 6.90 8.46
C LYS A 101 1.23 7.11 9.11
N TRP A 102 2.25 7.35 8.29
CA TRP A 102 3.61 7.64 8.73
C TRP A 102 4.10 8.92 8.06
N HIS A 103 4.86 9.72 8.81
CA HIS A 103 5.46 10.96 8.32
C HIS A 103 6.95 10.76 8.21
N SER A 104 7.48 11.03 7.04
CA SER A 104 8.92 11.03 6.79
C SER A 104 9.58 12.28 7.37
N ALA A 105 10.89 12.22 7.55
CA ALA A 105 11.71 13.34 8.03
C ALA A 105 11.67 14.55 7.09
N ASP A 106 11.34 14.34 5.82
CA ASP A 106 11.17 15.38 4.80
C ASP A 106 9.74 15.92 4.69
N ASN A 107 8.89 15.65 5.69
CA ASN A 107 7.51 16.12 5.81
C ASN A 107 6.56 15.57 4.72
N LYS A 108 6.92 14.47 4.06
CA LYS A 108 5.99 13.67 3.25
C LYS A 108 5.16 12.75 4.14
N THR A 109 3.90 12.53 3.78
CA THR A 109 3.01 11.58 4.44
C THR A 109 2.85 10.34 3.59
N TYR A 110 3.09 9.18 4.19
CA TYR A 110 2.91 7.86 3.59
C TYR A 110 1.81 7.09 4.29
N LEU A 111 1.05 6.33 3.51
CA LEU A 111 0.11 5.35 4.02
C LEU A 111 0.76 3.96 3.87
N LEU A 112 1.10 3.35 5.01
CA LEU A 112 1.80 2.08 5.05
C LEU A 112 0.81 0.95 5.31
N SER A 113 0.90 -0.11 4.53
CA SER A 113 0.17 -1.35 4.77
C SER A 113 1.10 -2.53 4.56
N VAL A 114 0.88 -3.58 5.34
CA VAL A 114 1.61 -4.84 5.22
C VAL A 114 0.59 -5.97 5.19
N THR A 115 0.87 -6.94 4.34
CA THR A 115 0.13 -8.21 4.34
C THR A 115 1.12 -9.35 4.31
N ARG A 116 0.80 -10.42 5.05
CA ARG A 116 1.50 -11.69 4.94
C ARG A 116 0.62 -12.64 4.15
N ILE A 117 1.14 -13.14 3.05
CA ILE A 117 0.52 -14.24 2.30
C ILE A 117 0.94 -15.53 3.02
N GLY A 118 0.20 -15.86 4.06
CA GLY A 118 0.27 -17.15 4.75
C GLY A 118 -0.82 -18.06 4.23
N SER A 119 -0.50 -19.35 4.10
CA SER A 119 -1.30 -20.47 3.59
C SER A 119 -2.60 -20.76 4.35
N ASP A 120 -3.45 -19.77 4.59
CA ASP A 120 -4.76 -19.97 5.20
C ASP A 120 -5.83 -20.03 4.10
N GLY A 121 -6.05 -21.26 3.63
CA GLY A 121 -7.36 -21.73 3.14
C GLY A 121 -7.44 -22.05 1.65
N PHE A 122 -7.19 -23.30 1.27
CA PHE A 122 -8.20 -24.22 0.72
C PHE A 122 -7.70 -25.66 0.92
N GLY A 123 -8.25 -26.32 1.93
CA GLY A 123 -8.42 -27.78 1.95
C GLY A 123 -9.79 -28.13 1.38
#